data_AF-A0A3R8YP21-F1
#
_entry.id   AF-A0A3R8YP21-F1
#
_cell.length_a   1.000
_cell.length_b   1.000
_cell.length_c   1.000
_cell.angle_alpha   90.00
_cell.angle_beta   90.00
_cell.angle_gamma   90.00
#
_symmetry.space_group_name_H-M   'P 1'
#
loop_
_entity.id
_entity.type
_entity.pdbx_description
1 polymer ?
#
loop_
_entity_poly.entity_id
_entity_poly.type
_entity_poly.pdbx_seq_one_letter_code
_entity_poly.pdbx_strand_id
1 'polypeptide(L)' 'MTDSPCISQCKLDENDLCMGCGRSRQEIKGWKTMADEQRHDINMRLLARGRKKVRKLLIKRLRQLTREKKAARTAA' A
#
# COMPACT_ATOMS: atom_id res chain seq x y z
N MET A 1 -0.48 -6.88 -4.41
CA MET A 1 -0.20 -5.46 -4.08
C MET A 1 -1.50 -4.77 -3.67
N THR A 2 -2.27 -5.41 -2.79
CA THR A 2 -3.60 -4.93 -2.37
C THR A 2 -3.71 -4.87 -0.84
N ASP A 3 -2.69 -5.37 -0.13
CA ASP A 3 -2.58 -5.24 1.32
C ASP A 3 -2.50 -3.79 1.78
N SER A 4 -3.00 -3.54 2.99
CA SER A 4 -2.97 -2.21 3.59
C SER A 4 -1.54 -1.68 3.73
N PRO A 5 -1.23 -0.47 3.21
CA PRO A 5 0.08 0.17 3.35
C PRO A 5 0.26 0.88 4.72
N CYS A 6 -0.65 0.64 5.66
CA CYS A 6 -0.61 1.25 6.99
C CYS A 6 0.66 0.86 7.74
N ILE A 7 1.29 1.85 8.40
CA ILE A 7 2.46 1.65 9.27
C ILE A 7 2.12 1.88 10.74
N SER A 8 0.83 1.76 11.10
CA SER A 8 0.30 1.96 12.45
C SER A 8 0.61 3.33 13.06
N GLN A 9 0.70 4.35 12.22
CA GLN A 9 0.83 5.74 12.63
C GLN A 9 -0.35 6.52 12.04
N CYS A 10 -1.31 6.88 12.90
CA CYS A 10 -2.53 7.58 12.49
C CYS A 10 -2.49 9.03 12.97
N LYS A 11 -1.97 9.92 12.13
CA LYS A 11 -2.05 11.36 12.31
C LYS A 11 -2.21 11.99 10.92
N LEU A 12 -3.23 12.81 10.74
CA LEU A 12 -3.50 13.51 9.48
C LEU A 12 -2.81 14.88 9.49
N ASP A 13 -2.40 15.36 8.33
CA ASP A 13 -1.98 16.75 8.12
C ASP A 13 -3.17 17.64 7.70
N GLU A 14 -2.89 18.92 7.43
CA GLU A 14 -3.88 19.93 7.03
C GLU A 14 -4.62 19.59 5.73
N ASN A 15 -4.04 18.71 4.90
CA ASN A 15 -4.65 18.25 3.65
C ASN A 15 -5.38 16.91 3.82
N ASP A 16 -5.69 16.50 5.06
CA ASP A 16 -6.32 15.22 5.38
C ASP A 16 -5.52 13.99 4.89
N LEU A 17 -4.20 14.14 4.72
CA LEU A 17 -3.30 13.03 4.39
C LEU A 17 -2.64 12.48 5.64
N CYS A 18 -2.63 11.15 5.77
CA CYS A 18 -1.94 10.49 6.85
C CYS A 18 -0.43 10.72 6.75
N MET A 19 0.15 11.35 7.76
CA MET A 19 1.59 11.61 7.83
C MET A 19 2.43 10.33 7.89
N GLY A 20 1.84 9.23 8.38
CA GLY A 20 2.47 7.91 8.36
C GLY A 20 2.40 7.24 6.99
N CYS A 21 1.19 6.89 6.55
CA CYS A 21 0.98 6.07 5.36
C CYS A 21 0.79 6.84 4.04
N GLY A 22 0.48 8.13 4.08
CA GLY A 22 0.24 8.99 2.91
C GLY A 22 -1.13 8.84 2.26
N ARG A 23 -2.03 8.00 2.82
CA ARG A 23 -3.42 7.88 2.37
C ARG A 23 -4.26 9.06 2.83
N SER A 24 -5.26 9.45 2.03
CA SER A 24 -6.27 10.43 2.44
C SER A 24 -7.22 9.84 3.50
N ARG A 25 -7.91 10.72 4.23
CA ARG A 25 -8.98 10.32 5.16
C ARG A 25 -10.03 9.44 4.50
N GLN A 26 -10.43 9.74 3.26
CA GLN A 26 -11.42 8.96 2.51
C GLN A 26 -10.90 7.55 2.17
N GLU A 27 -9.64 7.45 1.71
CA GLU A 27 -9.00 6.16 1.43
C GLU A 27 -8.85 5.30 2.69
N ILE A 28 -8.61 5.91 3.85
CA ILE A 28 -8.52 5.20 5.13
C ILE A 28 -9.89 4.64 5.52
N LYS A 29 -10.95 5.45 5.44
CA LYS A 29 -12.31 5.03 5.78
C LYS A 29 -12.84 3.94 4.84
N GLY A 30 -12.62 4.09 3.53
CA GLY A 30 -13.12 3.17 2.51
C GLY A 30 -12.29 1.91 2.29
N TRP A 31 -11.11 1.78 2.90
CA TRP A 31 -10.14 0.74 2.53
C TRP A 31 -10.70 -0.70 2.49
N LYS A 32 -11.53 -1.05 3.48
CA LYS A 32 -12.09 -2.41 3.60
C LYS A 32 -13.15 -2.71 2.55
N THR A 33 -13.84 -1.69 2.04
CA THR A 33 -14.93 -1.83 1.06
C THR A 33 -14.49 -1.56 -0.36
N MET A 34 -13.27 -1.08 -0.57
CA MET A 34 -12.69 -0.85 -1.90
C MET A 34 -12.45 -2.17 -2.66
N ALA A 35 -12.54 -2.11 -3.98
CA ALA A 35 -12.11 -3.19 -4.86
C ALA A 35 -10.58 -3.35 -4.84
N ASP A 36 -10.08 -4.49 -5.29
CA ASP A 36 -8.64 -4.76 -5.32
C ASP A 36 -7.89 -3.83 -6.27
N GLU A 37 -8.51 -3.44 -7.37
CA GLU A 37 -7.99 -2.49 -8.35
C GLU A 37 -7.78 -1.12 -7.69
N GLN A 38 -8.76 -0.64 -6.93
CA GLN A 38 -8.66 0.63 -6.20
C GLN A 38 -7.56 0.58 -5.14
N ARG A 39 -7.46 -0.53 -4.39
CA ARG A 39 -6.37 -0.72 -3.42
C ARG A 39 -5.01 -0.76 -4.09
N HIS A 40 -4.93 -1.38 -5.26
CA HIS A 40 -3.72 -1.43 -6.07
C HIS A 40 -3.29 -0.03 -6.52
N ASP A 41 -4.20 0.76 -7.08
CA ASP A 41 -3.91 2.10 -7.58
C ASP A 41 -3.44 3.04 -6.47
N ILE A 42 -4.10 2.98 -5.30
CA ILE A 42 -3.66 3.71 -4.11
C ILE A 42 -2.24 3.30 -3.74
N ASN A 43 -1.96 2.00 -3.65
CA ASN A 43 -0.63 1.51 -3.32
C ASN A 43 0.42 1.93 -4.36
N MET A 44 0.09 1.95 -5.66
CA MET A 44 0.99 2.42 -6.72
C MET A 44 1.27 3.93 -6.62
N ARG A 45 0.23 4.74 -6.33
CA ARG A 45 0.40 6.18 -6.04
C ARG A 45 1.32 6.41 -4.85
N LEU A 46 1.16 5.65 -3.77
CA LEU A 46 2.02 5.72 -2.59
C LEU A 46 3.45 5.20 -2.84
N LEU A 47 3.63 4.23 -3.72
CA LEU A 47 4.94 3.78 -4.14
C LEU A 47 5.69 4.89 -4.88
N ALA A 48 5.02 5.56 -5.83
CA ALA A 48 5.59 6.63 -6.62
C ALA A 48 5.87 7.88 -5.77
N ARG A 49 4.86 8.38 -5.05
CA ARG A 49 4.88 9.73 -4.44
C ARG A 49 4.75 9.72 -2.92
N GLY A 50 4.56 8.56 -2.29
CA GLY A 50 4.35 8.46 -0.86
C GLY A 50 5.61 8.63 -0.01
N ARG A 51 5.42 8.52 1.31
CA ARG A 51 6.48 8.68 2.32
C ARG A 51 7.52 7.55 2.23
N LYS A 52 8.77 7.85 2.58
CA LYS A 52 9.92 6.91 2.49
C LYS A 52 9.66 5.56 3.16
N LYS A 53 9.04 5.54 4.35
CA LYS A 53 8.75 4.30 5.11
C LYS A 53 7.78 3.40 4.34
N VAL A 54 6.69 3.97 3.82
CA VAL A 54 5.67 3.25 3.05
C VAL A 54 6.24 2.73 1.74
N ARG A 55 7.01 3.57 1.01
CA ARG A 55 7.68 3.15 -0.22
C ARG A 55 8.57 1.92 0.02
N LYS A 56 9.37 1.92 1.09
CA LYS A 56 10.21 0.76 1.47
C LYS A 56 9.36 -0.49 1.78
N LEU A 57 8.27 -0.34 2.52
CA LEU A 57 7.34 -1.43 2.83
C LEU A 57 6.75 -2.05 1.55
N LEU A 58 6.27 -1.21 0.64
CA LEU A 58 5.66 -1.63 -0.62
C LEU A 58 6.67 -2.34 -1.53
N ILE A 59 7.91 -1.83 -1.63
CA ILE A 59 8.99 -2.51 -2.38
C ILE A 59 9.30 -3.88 -1.78
N LYS A 60 9.37 -4.00 -0.45
CA LYS A 60 9.60 -5.29 0.21
C LYS A 60 8.49 -6.29 -0.13
N ARG A 61 7.23 -5.87 -0.07
CA ARG A 61 6.08 -6.70 -0.46
C ARG A 61 6.11 -7.10 -1.92
N LEU A 62 6.46 -6.18 -2.84
CA LEU A 62 6.62 -6.53 -4.26
C LEU A 62 7.65 -7.65 -4.46
N ARG A 63 8.81 -7.54 -3.82
CA ARG A 63 9.86 -8.57 -3.88
C ARG A 63 9.40 -9.92 -3.32
N GLN A 64 8.57 -9.89 -2.28
CA GLN A 64 7.99 -11.11 -1.72
C GLN A 64 6.99 -11.74 -2.71
N LEU A 65 6.05 -10.94 -3.23
CA LEU A 65 5.06 -11.41 -4.20
C LEU A 65 5.71 -11.96 -5.48
N THR A 66 6.80 -11.36 -5.96
CA THR A 66 7.53 -11.88 -7.13
C THR A 66 8.20 -13.21 -6.84
N ARG A 67 8.76 -13.40 -5.64
CA ARG A 67 9.34 -14.68 -5.20
C ARG A 67 8.27 -15.76 -5.06
N GLU A 68 7.15 -15.45 -4.43
CA GLU A 68 6.01 -16.37 -4.25
C GLU A 68 5.44 -16.80 -5.61
N LYS A 69 5.22 -15.86 -6.53
CA LYS A 69 4.78 -16.17 -7.89
C LYS A 69 5.79 -17.04 -8.66
N LYS A 70 7.10 -16.80 -8.48
CA LYS A 70 8.13 -17.64 -9.10
C LYS A 70 8.09 -19.06 -8.53
N ALA A 71 8.03 -19.20 -7.21
CA ALA A 71 7.94 -20.51 -6.55
C ALA A 71 6.70 -21.29 -6.99
N ALA A 72 5.53 -20.64 -7.03
CA ALA A 72 4.29 -21.26 -7.49
C ALA A 72 4.36 -21.75 -8.95
N ARG A 73 5.09 -21.03 -9.82
CA ARG A 73 5.30 -21.45 -11.22
C ARG A 73 6.26 -22.62 -11.36
N THR A 74 7.24 -22.76 -10.47
CA THR A 74 8.19 -23.88 -10.50
C THR A 74 7.61 -25.16 -9.89
N ALA A 75 6.55 -25.04 -9.07
CA ALA A 75 5.87 -26.15 -8.41
C ALA A 75 4.68 -26.72 -9.20
N ALA A 76 4.33 -26.13 -10.35
CA ALA A 76 3.27 -26.55 -11.26
C ALA A 76 3.88 -27.16 -12.52
#